data_AF-A0A7D5MDG1-F1
#
_entry.id   AF-A0A7D5MDG1-F1
#
_cell.length_a   1.000
_cell.length_b   1.000
_cell.length_c   1.000
_cell.angle_alpha   90.00
_cell.angle_beta   90.00
_cell.angle_gamma   90.00
#
_symmetry.space_group_name_H-M   'P 1'
#
loop_
_entity.id
_entity.type
_entity.pdbx_description
1 polymer ?
#
loop_
_entity_poly.entity_id
_entity_poly.type
_entity_poly.pdbx_seq_one_letter_code
_entity_poly.pdbx_strand_id
1 'polypeptide(L)'
;MKTRVLIIIMIVIISTYPVTAVFASCGGSTLQFQYDSADSVFHGSVVQKQTIADNPHQTIVVFSIIESFKGINSDQIDVKIPESLEDEFEYGSEYVIFAHGLEQPLGTQLCTFSFFAFPTVLNIVSQLSNMNNPYSEISEYDIYDHLTEPEKIQLEDISTSFAQERQKERDRIYGQMLLIGAPTAIGIGVAVMWVIKLKSK
;
A
#
# COMPACT_ATOMS: atom_id res chain seq x y z
N MET A 1 23.23 45.19 15.21
CA MET A 1 23.80 43.89 15.64
C MET A 1 22.76 42.83 16.01
N LYS A 2 21.55 43.18 16.45
CA LYS A 2 20.52 42.21 16.88
C LYS A 2 19.95 41.33 15.75
N THR A 3 19.86 41.84 14.53
CA THR A 3 19.32 41.12 13.36
C THR A 3 20.25 40.02 12.84
N ARG A 4 21.57 40.16 13.02
CA ARG A 4 22.55 39.17 12.54
C ARG A 4 22.61 37.92 13.42
N VAL A 5 22.31 38.04 14.71
CA VAL A 5 22.26 36.92 15.65
C VAL A 5 21.03 36.05 15.42
N LEU A 6 19.89 36.67 15.09
CA LEU A 6 18.63 35.97 14.83
C LEU A 6 18.70 35.08 13.57
N ILE A 7 19.39 35.53 12.53
CA ILE A 7 19.60 34.76 11.29
C ILE A 7 20.47 33.53 11.54
N ILE A 8 21.52 33.67 12.34
CA ILE A 8 22.42 32.54 12.67
C ILE A 8 21.67 31.48 13.49
N ILE A 9 20.81 31.89 14.42
CA ILE A 9 20.00 30.96 15.23
C ILE A 9 19.00 30.20 14.34
N MET A 10 18.33 30.86 13.38
CA MET A 10 17.43 30.15 12.46
C MET A 10 18.15 29.13 11.57
N ILE A 11 19.35 29.44 11.07
CA ILE A 11 20.12 28.51 10.24
C ILE A 11 20.54 27.26 11.04
N VAL A 12 20.91 27.42 12.30
CA VAL A 12 21.28 26.30 13.19
C VAL A 12 20.08 25.42 13.53
N ILE A 13 18.89 26.02 13.70
CA ILE A 13 17.65 25.27 13.93
C ILE A 13 17.28 24.47 12.68
N ILE A 14 17.38 25.06 11.47
CA ILE A 14 17.05 24.35 10.22
C ILE A 14 18.05 23.22 9.92
N SER A 15 19.32 23.38 10.27
CA SER A 15 20.38 22.38 10.02
C SER A 15 20.42 21.22 11.02
N THR A 16 19.60 21.26 12.09
CA THR A 16 19.49 20.16 13.06
C THR A 16 18.22 19.32 12.87
N TYR A 17 17.32 19.69 11.95
CA TYR A 17 16.25 18.79 11.53
C TYR A 17 16.79 17.81 10.49
N PRO A 18 16.84 16.50 10.77
CA PRO A 18 17.13 15.53 9.74
C PRO A 18 15.98 15.54 8.74
N VAL A 19 16.16 16.26 7.63
CA VAL A 19 15.28 16.17 6.47
C VAL A 19 15.56 14.83 5.79
N THR A 20 15.10 13.74 6.43
CA THR A 20 15.05 12.41 5.81
C THR A 20 13.63 12.17 5.30
N ALA A 21 13.09 13.16 4.57
CA ALA A 21 12.04 12.87 3.63
C ALA A 21 12.72 12.27 2.39
N VAL A 22 13.03 10.97 2.47
CA VAL A 22 13.32 10.19 1.27
C VAL A 22 11.98 10.05 0.56
N PHE A 23 11.62 11.08 -0.21
CA PHE A 23 10.61 10.91 -1.24
C PHE A 23 11.23 9.92 -2.23
N ALA A 24 10.83 8.65 -2.13
CA ALA A 24 11.09 7.68 -3.18
C ALA A 24 10.26 8.15 -4.40
N SER A 25 10.81 9.07 -5.19
CA SER A 25 10.26 9.37 -6.50
C SER A 25 10.54 8.14 -7.36
N CYS A 26 9.56 7.24 -7.47
CA CYS A 26 9.62 6.16 -8.43
C CYS A 26 9.81 6.81 -9.81
N GLY A 27 10.99 6.66 -10.39
CA GLY A 27 11.24 7.13 -11.75
C GLY A 27 10.30 6.37 -12.67
N GLY A 28 9.62 7.08 -13.58
CA GLY A 28 8.71 6.46 -14.54
C GLY A 28 9.44 5.34 -15.28
N SER A 29 9.11 4.10 -14.93
CA SER A 29 9.67 2.90 -15.54
C SER A 29 8.67 2.39 -16.57
N THR A 30 9.20 1.89 -17.69
CA THR A 30 8.35 1.24 -18.68
C THR A 30 7.93 -0.13 -18.17
N LEU A 31 6.79 -0.60 -18.63
CA LEU A 31 6.25 -1.91 -18.29
C LEU A 31 7.23 -3.02 -18.71
N GLN A 32 7.90 -2.88 -19.86
CA GLN A 32 8.94 -3.83 -20.29
C GLN A 32 10.11 -3.87 -19.32
N PHE A 33 10.58 -2.72 -18.83
CA PHE A 33 11.67 -2.69 -17.85
C PHE A 33 11.30 -3.43 -16.56
N GLN A 34 10.06 -3.25 -16.07
CA GLN A 34 9.55 -3.97 -14.91
C GLN A 34 9.46 -5.48 -15.18
N TYR A 35 8.93 -5.86 -16.35
CA TYR A 35 8.87 -7.26 -16.77
C TYR A 35 10.26 -7.92 -16.85
N ASP A 36 11.22 -7.22 -17.45
CA ASP A 36 12.58 -7.72 -17.65
C ASP A 36 13.35 -7.83 -16.33
N SER A 37 13.16 -6.87 -15.42
CA SER A 37 13.83 -6.83 -14.11
C SER A 37 13.18 -7.70 -13.03
N ALA A 38 11.90 -8.06 -13.17
CA ALA A 38 11.23 -8.99 -12.28
C ALA A 38 11.79 -10.42 -12.44
N ASP A 39 11.98 -11.12 -11.33
CA ASP A 39 12.37 -12.53 -11.34
C ASP A 39 11.17 -13.44 -11.62
N SER A 40 9.97 -13.01 -11.21
CA SER A 40 8.70 -13.70 -11.43
C SER A 40 7.60 -12.71 -11.82
N VAL A 41 6.78 -13.08 -12.80
CA VAL A 41 5.59 -12.32 -13.22
C VAL A 41 4.42 -13.28 -13.35
N PHE A 42 3.35 -13.03 -12.60
CA PHE A 42 2.22 -13.95 -12.52
C PHE A 42 0.89 -13.23 -12.31
N HIS A 43 -0.19 -13.90 -12.70
CA HIS A 43 -1.57 -13.56 -12.37
C HIS A 43 -2.05 -14.51 -11.28
N GLY A 44 -2.58 -13.95 -10.18
CA GLY A 44 -3.11 -14.74 -9.08
C GLY A 44 -4.14 -14.00 -8.24
N SER A 45 -4.86 -14.77 -7.43
CA SER A 45 -5.87 -14.27 -6.49
C SER A 45 -5.31 -14.23 -5.06
N VAL A 46 -5.61 -13.19 -4.30
CA VAL A 46 -5.19 -13.06 -2.90
C VAL A 46 -5.98 -14.03 -2.03
N VAL A 47 -5.30 -14.98 -1.40
CA VAL A 47 -5.94 -15.98 -0.51
C VAL A 47 -5.60 -15.79 0.96
N GLN A 48 -4.58 -15.00 1.29
CA GLN A 48 -4.23 -14.70 2.67
C GLN A 48 -3.37 -13.44 2.77
N LYS A 49 -3.50 -12.72 3.89
CA LYS A 49 -2.53 -11.72 4.34
C LYS A 49 -2.06 -12.05 5.75
N GLN A 50 -0.77 -11.88 6.00
CA GLN A 50 -0.17 -12.11 7.31
C GLN A 50 0.86 -11.03 7.62
N THR A 51 0.59 -10.19 8.61
CA THR A 51 1.59 -9.27 9.17
C THR A 51 2.59 -10.06 10.02
N ILE A 52 3.88 -9.86 9.80
CA ILE A 52 4.92 -10.58 10.54
C ILE A 52 5.03 -9.95 11.94
N ALA A 53 4.79 -10.74 13.00
CA ALA A 53 4.80 -10.24 14.37
C ALA A 53 6.14 -9.57 14.79
N ASP A 54 7.25 -10.12 14.28
CA ASP A 54 8.60 -9.61 14.55
C ASP A 54 9.01 -8.43 13.65
N ASN A 55 8.23 -8.12 12.60
CA ASN A 55 8.45 -6.97 11.73
C ASN A 55 7.10 -6.39 11.26
N PRO A 56 6.47 -5.51 12.06
CA PRO A 56 5.13 -4.99 11.78
C PRO A 56 5.08 -4.13 10.51
N HIS A 57 6.23 -3.73 9.96
CA HIS A 57 6.33 -2.96 8.72
C HIS A 57 6.34 -3.83 7.46
N GLN A 58 6.16 -5.15 7.61
CA GLN A 58 6.12 -6.11 6.53
C GLN A 58 4.92 -7.04 6.65
N THR A 59 4.20 -7.13 5.54
CA THR A 59 3.06 -8.03 5.38
C THR A 59 3.39 -9.03 4.28
N ILE A 60 3.06 -10.30 4.53
CA ILE A 60 3.12 -11.36 3.52
C ILE A 60 1.73 -11.51 2.92
N VAL A 61 1.62 -11.36 1.61
CA VAL A 61 0.41 -11.67 0.86
C VAL A 61 0.63 -12.98 0.11
N VAL A 62 -0.29 -13.91 0.31
CA VAL A 62 -0.26 -15.23 -0.34
C VAL A 62 -1.19 -15.19 -1.54
N PHE A 63 -0.66 -15.51 -2.71
CA PHE A 63 -1.39 -15.57 -3.96
C PHE A 63 -1.61 -17.02 -4.38
N SER A 64 -2.85 -17.38 -4.74
CA SER A 64 -3.14 -18.59 -5.52
C SER A 64 -2.93 -18.26 -6.99
N ILE A 65 -2.00 -18.96 -7.64
CA ILE A 65 -1.58 -18.66 -9.00
C ILE A 65 -2.59 -19.22 -10.00
N ILE A 66 -2.96 -18.38 -10.96
CA ILE A 66 -3.85 -18.71 -12.07
C ILE A 66 -3.01 -18.89 -13.35
N GLU A 67 -2.09 -17.97 -13.59
CA GLU A 67 -1.18 -18.00 -14.75
C GLU A 67 0.20 -17.46 -14.36
N SER A 68 1.27 -18.08 -14.88
CA SER A 68 2.64 -17.60 -14.73
C SER A 68 3.20 -17.20 -16.08
N PHE A 69 3.61 -15.93 -16.20
CA PHE A 69 4.20 -15.36 -17.42
C PHE A 69 5.72 -15.47 -17.43
N LYS A 70 6.34 -15.42 -16.24
CA LYS A 70 7.78 -15.50 -16.04
C LYS A 70 8.11 -16.07 -14.67
N GLY A 71 9.20 -16.82 -14.56
CA GLY A 71 9.77 -17.23 -13.28
C GLY A 71 9.16 -18.51 -12.71
N ILE A 72 8.77 -18.46 -11.44
CA ILE A 72 8.39 -19.65 -10.67
C ILE A 72 7.00 -20.15 -11.13
N ASN A 73 6.91 -21.46 -11.38
CA ASN A 73 5.65 -22.14 -11.61
C ASN A 73 5.27 -22.93 -10.35
N SER A 74 4.34 -22.37 -9.57
CA SER A 74 3.86 -22.90 -8.30
C SER A 74 2.37 -22.58 -8.17
N ASP A 75 1.61 -23.43 -7.49
CA ASP A 75 0.18 -23.18 -7.22
C ASP A 75 -0.03 -22.00 -6.27
N GLN A 76 0.95 -21.73 -5.41
CA GLN A 76 0.94 -20.61 -4.46
C GLN A 76 2.28 -19.90 -4.40
N ILE A 77 2.24 -18.57 -4.25
CA ILE A 77 3.42 -17.73 -4.08
C ILE A 77 3.18 -16.75 -2.94
N ASP A 78 4.13 -16.72 -2.01
CA ASP A 78 4.19 -15.76 -0.92
C ASP A 78 4.97 -14.53 -1.35
N VAL A 79 4.40 -13.34 -1.14
CA VAL A 79 4.99 -12.06 -1.50
C VAL A 79 5.06 -11.16 -0.29
N LYS A 80 6.28 -10.76 0.10
CA LYS A 80 6.56 -9.70 1.07
C LYS A 80 6.28 -8.35 0.42
N ILE A 81 5.35 -7.63 1.01
CA ILE A 81 5.02 -6.26 0.64
C ILE A 81 5.35 -5.29 1.78
N PRO A 82 5.77 -4.05 1.46
CA PRO A 82 5.86 -2.98 2.43
C PRO A 82 4.50 -2.65 3.04
N GLU A 83 4.45 -2.25 4.32
CA GLU A 83 3.23 -1.79 5.01
C GLU A 83 2.44 -0.74 4.22
N SER A 84 3.13 0.16 3.50
CA SER A 84 2.48 1.20 2.70
C SER A 84 1.61 0.68 1.55
N LEU A 85 1.80 -0.59 1.16
CA LEU A 85 1.05 -1.26 0.09
C LEU A 85 0.13 -2.36 0.63
N GLU A 86 0.03 -2.55 1.96
CA GLU A 86 -0.82 -3.59 2.55
C GLU A 86 -2.29 -3.48 2.14
N ASP A 87 -2.72 -2.24 2.02
CA ASP A 87 -4.03 -1.82 1.59
C ASP A 87 -4.28 -2.04 0.09
N GLU A 88 -3.27 -2.27 -0.75
CA GLU A 88 -3.48 -2.36 -2.21
C GLU A 88 -4.13 -3.69 -2.63
N PHE A 89 -3.82 -4.76 -1.90
CA PHE A 89 -4.27 -6.11 -2.18
C PHE A 89 -5.54 -6.40 -1.42
N GLU A 90 -6.59 -6.92 -2.03
CA GLU A 90 -7.83 -7.25 -1.31
C GLU A 90 -8.11 -8.75 -1.44
N TYR A 91 -8.67 -9.35 -0.38
CA TYR A 91 -8.92 -10.79 -0.34
C TYR A 91 -9.87 -11.21 -1.47
N GLY A 92 -9.51 -12.26 -2.21
CA GLY A 92 -10.28 -12.78 -3.34
C GLY A 92 -10.12 -12.00 -4.65
N SER A 93 -9.52 -10.81 -4.61
CA SER A 93 -9.23 -10.02 -5.81
C SER A 93 -8.05 -10.60 -6.59
N GLU A 94 -8.07 -10.44 -7.91
CA GLU A 94 -7.06 -10.96 -8.82
C GLU A 94 -6.14 -9.85 -9.31
N TYR A 95 -4.83 -10.13 -9.30
CA TYR A 95 -3.80 -9.18 -9.64
C TYR A 95 -2.74 -9.78 -10.56
N VAL A 96 -2.10 -8.92 -11.35
CA VAL A 96 -0.82 -9.21 -11.99
C VAL A 96 0.29 -8.63 -11.12
N ILE A 97 1.21 -9.48 -10.69
CA ILE A 97 2.31 -9.15 -9.78
C ILE A 97 3.64 -9.30 -10.50
N PHE A 98 4.48 -8.27 -10.36
CA PHE A 98 5.89 -8.30 -10.72
C PHE A 98 6.68 -8.47 -9.42
N ALA A 99 7.34 -9.61 -9.25
CA ALA A 99 8.01 -9.98 -8.01
C ALA A 99 9.51 -10.22 -8.23
N HIS A 100 10.30 -9.88 -7.23
CA HIS A 100 11.75 -10.03 -7.21
C HIS A 100 12.19 -11.00 -6.12
N GLY A 101 13.30 -11.69 -6.34
CA GLY A 101 13.83 -12.74 -5.49
C GLY A 101 13.77 -14.11 -6.16
N LEU A 102 14.73 -14.97 -5.77
CA LEU A 102 14.85 -16.34 -6.28
C LEU A 102 14.30 -17.39 -5.31
N GLU A 103 14.00 -16.99 -4.07
CA GLU A 103 13.50 -17.86 -3.00
C GLU A 103 12.29 -17.20 -2.33
N GLN A 104 11.33 -18.03 -1.90
CA GLN A 104 10.15 -17.54 -1.20
C GLN A 104 10.46 -17.10 0.24
N PRO A 105 9.71 -16.13 0.78
CA PRO A 105 8.74 -15.29 0.07
C PRO A 105 9.45 -14.28 -0.84
N LEU A 106 8.89 -14.08 -2.04
CA LEU A 106 9.37 -13.07 -2.99
C LEU A 106 9.13 -11.67 -2.43
N GLY A 107 9.79 -10.65 -2.95
CA GLY A 107 9.59 -9.25 -2.57
C GLY A 107 9.02 -8.41 -3.71
N THR A 108 8.20 -7.42 -3.37
CA THR A 108 7.92 -6.29 -4.25
C THR A 108 8.76 -5.09 -3.83
N GLN A 109 9.15 -4.25 -4.78
CA GLN A 109 9.75 -2.95 -4.45
C GLN A 109 8.62 -1.91 -4.35
N LEU A 110 8.85 -0.83 -3.60
CA LEU A 110 7.89 0.29 -3.48
C LEU A 110 7.49 0.92 -4.83
N CYS A 111 8.30 0.70 -5.87
CA CYS A 111 8.12 1.23 -7.22
C CYS A 111 7.81 0.12 -8.25
N THR A 112 7.44 -1.07 -7.78
CA THR A 112 7.02 -2.15 -8.65
C THR A 112 5.51 -2.07 -8.83
N PHE A 113 5.07 -2.11 -10.08
CA PHE A 113 3.64 -2.00 -10.39
C PHE A 113 2.90 -3.28 -10.02
N SER A 114 1.67 -3.09 -9.57
CA SER A 114 0.69 -4.17 -9.43
C SER A 114 -0.61 -3.70 -10.10
N PHE A 115 -1.28 -4.61 -10.80
CA PHE A 115 -2.47 -4.27 -11.58
C PHE A 115 -3.60 -5.24 -11.26
N PHE A 116 -4.83 -4.75 -11.28
CA PHE A 116 -5.99 -5.64 -11.36
C PHE A 116 -5.92 -6.50 -12.64
N ALA A 117 -6.25 -7.78 -12.51
CA ALA A 117 -6.15 -8.74 -13.60
C ALA A 117 -7.30 -8.64 -14.62
N PHE A 118 -7.47 -7.46 -15.23
CA PHE A 118 -8.42 -7.31 -16.34
C PHE A 118 -7.94 -8.06 -17.59
N PRO A 119 -8.85 -8.58 -18.43
CA PRO A 119 -8.50 -9.23 -19.69
C PRO A 119 -7.52 -8.42 -20.56
N THR A 120 -7.71 -7.10 -20.63
CA THR A 120 -6.78 -6.22 -21.37
C THR A 120 -5.37 -6.22 -20.78
N VAL A 121 -5.25 -6.13 -19.44
CA VAL A 121 -3.95 -6.13 -18.75
C VAL A 121 -3.24 -7.47 -18.95
N LEU A 122 -3.96 -8.59 -18.79
CA LEU A 122 -3.41 -9.93 -19.01
C LEU A 122 -2.90 -10.10 -20.45
N ASN A 123 -3.65 -9.61 -21.43
CA ASN A 123 -3.22 -9.63 -22.83
C ASN A 123 -1.94 -8.81 -23.04
N ILE A 124 -1.87 -7.58 -22.50
CA ILE A 124 -0.66 -6.74 -22.60
C ILE A 124 0.54 -7.47 -21.97
N VAL A 125 0.37 -8.01 -20.77
CA VAL A 125 1.45 -8.68 -20.01
C VAL A 125 1.92 -9.95 -20.74
N SER A 126 1.00 -10.75 -21.27
CA SER A 126 1.33 -11.93 -22.07
C SER A 126 2.20 -11.57 -23.29
N GLN A 127 1.99 -10.39 -23.88
CA GLN A 127 2.75 -9.92 -25.04
C GLN A 127 4.14 -9.39 -24.68
N LEU A 128 4.42 -9.01 -23.41
CA LEU A 128 5.75 -8.59 -22.95
C LEU A 128 6.80 -9.71 -23.05
N SER A 129 6.35 -10.96 -23.08
CA SER A 129 7.21 -12.11 -23.33
C SER A 129 7.76 -12.17 -24.77
N ASN A 130 7.16 -11.43 -25.72
CA ASN A 130 7.53 -11.45 -27.13
C ASN A 130 8.48 -10.29 -27.50
N MET A 131 9.56 -10.57 -28.23
CA MET A 131 10.60 -9.57 -28.59
C MET A 131 10.11 -8.41 -29.49
N ASN A 132 8.95 -8.53 -30.13
CA ASN A 132 8.36 -7.51 -30.99
C ASN A 132 7.07 -6.95 -30.38
N ASN A 133 7.13 -6.53 -29.12
CA ASN A 133 5.95 -6.06 -28.40
C ASN A 133 5.70 -4.55 -28.65
N PRO A 134 4.52 -4.15 -29.17
CA PRO A 134 4.15 -2.73 -29.28
C PRO A 134 4.05 -2.01 -27.92
N TYR A 135 3.98 -2.76 -26.82
CA TYR A 135 3.79 -2.23 -25.47
C TYR A 135 5.09 -2.01 -24.69
N SER A 136 6.26 -2.05 -25.35
CA SER A 136 7.54 -1.96 -24.66
C SER A 136 7.81 -0.61 -24.00
N GLU A 137 7.18 0.45 -24.51
CA GLU A 137 7.34 1.84 -24.05
C GLU A 137 6.20 2.33 -23.15
N ILE A 138 5.17 1.50 -22.94
CA ILE A 138 4.03 1.85 -22.09
C ILE A 138 4.48 2.02 -20.65
N SER A 139 4.03 3.09 -19.99
CA SER A 139 4.16 3.31 -18.56
C SER A 139 2.97 2.71 -17.80
N GLU A 140 3.07 2.65 -16.47
CA GLU A 140 1.97 2.23 -15.59
C GLU A 140 0.65 2.98 -15.90
N TYR A 141 0.74 4.29 -16.09
CA TYR A 141 -0.44 5.13 -16.33
C TYR A 141 -1.10 4.84 -17.67
N ASP A 142 -0.31 4.51 -18.70
CA ASP A 142 -0.87 4.26 -20.02
C ASP A 142 -1.64 2.92 -20.06
N ILE A 143 -1.39 1.98 -19.13
CA ILE A 143 -2.16 0.72 -19.07
C ILE A 143 -3.63 0.99 -18.80
N TYR A 144 -3.94 1.95 -17.94
CA TYR A 144 -5.32 2.33 -17.62
C TYR A 144 -6.03 2.99 -18.82
N ASP A 145 -5.28 3.67 -19.69
CA ASP A 145 -5.83 4.25 -20.93
C ASP A 145 -6.20 3.18 -21.96
N HIS A 146 -5.59 1.99 -21.88
CA HIS A 146 -5.87 0.86 -22.78
C HIS A 146 -7.08 0.04 -22.35
N LEU A 147 -7.57 0.21 -21.11
CA LEU A 147 -8.75 -0.52 -20.63
C LEU A 147 -9.98 -0.22 -21.50
N THR A 148 -10.80 -1.24 -21.70
CA THR A 148 -12.12 -1.06 -22.32
C THR A 148 -13.06 -0.31 -21.39
N GLU A 149 -14.07 0.37 -21.92
CA GLU A 149 -15.06 1.09 -21.09
C GLU A 149 -15.71 0.22 -20.00
N PRO A 150 -16.09 -1.05 -20.26
CA PRO A 150 -16.57 -1.94 -19.18
C PRO A 150 -15.53 -2.20 -18.08
N GLU A 151 -14.25 -2.35 -18.43
CA GLU A 151 -13.17 -2.57 -17.45
C GLU A 151 -12.90 -1.29 -16.63
N LYS A 152 -12.99 -0.11 -17.25
CA LYS A 152 -12.88 1.17 -16.54
C LYS A 152 -13.99 1.34 -15.52
N ILE A 153 -15.23 1.04 -15.89
CA ILE A 153 -16.38 1.07 -14.97
C ILE A 153 -16.16 0.07 -13.82
N GLN A 154 -15.69 -1.14 -14.12
CA GLN A 154 -15.37 -2.12 -13.07
C GLN A 154 -14.26 -1.62 -12.13
N LEU A 155 -13.20 -0.99 -12.66
CA LEU A 155 -12.14 -0.40 -11.84
C LEU A 155 -12.67 0.72 -10.94
N GLU A 156 -13.55 1.58 -11.45
CA GLU A 156 -14.22 2.61 -10.66
C GLU A 156 -15.12 1.99 -9.57
N ASP A 157 -15.90 0.97 -9.89
CA ASP A 157 -16.75 0.26 -8.92
C ASP A 157 -15.92 -0.42 -7.83
N ILE A 158 -14.83 -1.09 -8.20
CA ILE A 158 -13.91 -1.73 -7.27
C ILE A 158 -13.28 -0.68 -6.35
N SER A 159 -12.70 0.40 -6.91
CA SER A 159 -12.06 1.46 -6.13
C SER A 159 -13.02 2.16 -5.17
N THR A 160 -14.26 2.41 -5.60
CA THR A 160 -15.28 3.02 -4.75
C THR A 160 -15.77 2.08 -3.65
N SER A 161 -15.92 0.78 -3.95
CA SER A 161 -16.29 -0.22 -2.94
C SER A 161 -15.24 -0.32 -1.82
N PHE A 162 -13.95 -0.35 -2.18
CA PHE A 162 -12.86 -0.40 -1.20
C PHE A 162 -12.76 0.88 -0.37
N ALA A 163 -12.96 2.04 -1.00
CA ALA A 163 -13.01 3.31 -0.26
C ALA A 163 -14.15 3.33 0.78
N GLN A 164 -15.32 2.77 0.44
CA GLN A 164 -16.46 2.68 1.36
C GLN A 164 -16.21 1.69 2.51
N GLU A 165 -15.65 0.51 2.22
CA GLU A 165 -15.33 -0.49 3.25
C GLU A 165 -14.32 0.04 4.27
N ARG A 166 -13.25 0.70 3.80
CA ARG A 166 -12.27 1.33 4.70
C ARG A 166 -12.87 2.45 5.54
N GLN A 167 -13.78 3.24 4.97
CA GLN A 167 -14.46 4.27 5.74
C GLN A 167 -15.32 3.66 6.85
N LYS A 168 -16.06 2.60 6.53
CA LYS A 168 -16.89 1.87 7.50
C LYS A 168 -16.05 1.24 8.62
N GLU A 169 -14.88 0.70 8.30
CA GLU A 169 -13.97 0.12 9.28
C GLU A 169 -13.36 1.19 10.20
N ARG A 170 -12.94 2.34 9.65
CA ARG A 170 -12.52 3.50 10.45
C ARG A 170 -13.63 3.96 11.38
N ASP A 171 -14.86 4.12 10.89
CA ASP A 171 -15.99 4.56 11.70
C ASP A 171 -16.30 3.55 12.82
N ARG A 172 -16.11 2.25 12.58
CA ARG A 172 -16.23 1.20 13.60
C ARG A 172 -15.16 1.32 14.68
N ILE A 173 -13.91 1.54 14.29
CA ILE A 173 -12.79 1.73 15.23
C ILE A 173 -13.01 2.99 16.07
N TYR A 174 -13.34 4.12 15.45
CA TYR A 174 -13.62 5.37 16.15
C TYR A 174 -14.85 5.26 17.07
N GLY A 175 -15.91 4.57 16.62
CA GLY A 175 -17.11 4.31 17.42
C GLY A 175 -16.81 3.47 18.66
N GLN A 176 -15.95 2.45 18.56
CA GLN A 176 -15.50 1.67 19.72
C GLN A 176 -14.60 2.48 20.65
N MET A 177 -13.73 3.33 20.12
CA MET A 177 -12.84 4.18 20.92
C MET A 177 -13.63 5.21 21.74
N LEU A 178 -14.71 5.77 21.18
CA LEU A 178 -15.63 6.67 21.89
C LEU A 178 -16.39 5.98 23.03
N LEU A 179 -16.78 4.72 22.84
CA LEU A 179 -17.46 3.92 23.88
C LEU A 179 -16.54 3.55 25.04
N ILE A 180 -15.24 3.37 24.78
CA ILE A 180 -14.24 3.03 25.81
C ILE A 180 -13.70 4.30 26.51
N GLY A 181 -13.69 5.46 25.84
CA GLY A 181 -13.19 6.73 26.39
C GLY A 181 -14.17 7.54 27.26
N ALA A 182 -15.47 7.20 27.26
CA ALA A 182 -16.49 7.95 28.01
C ALA A 182 -16.54 7.76 29.54
N PRO A 183 -16.09 6.66 30.19
CA PRO A 183 -16.28 6.51 31.64
C PRO A 183 -15.26 7.28 32.50
N THR A 184 -14.09 7.66 31.97
CA THR A 184 -13.02 8.26 32.80
C THR A 184 -13.16 9.77 33.00
N ALA A 185 -13.83 10.49 32.09
CA ALA A 185 -14.07 11.93 32.24
C ALA A 185 -15.13 12.26 33.30
N ILE A 186 -16.13 11.39 33.50
CA ILE A 186 -17.19 11.60 34.50
C ILE A 186 -16.68 11.26 35.92
N GLY A 187 -15.79 10.28 36.06
CA GLY A 187 -15.21 9.91 37.36
C GLY A 187 -14.32 10.99 38.00
N ILE A 188 -13.57 11.75 37.19
CA ILE A 188 -12.69 12.82 37.69
C ILE A 188 -13.51 14.05 38.13
N GLY A 189 -14.58 14.38 37.43
CA GLY A 189 -15.45 15.50 37.78
C GLY A 189 -16.13 15.34 39.16
N VAL A 190 -16.55 14.11 39.49
CA VAL A 190 -17.19 13.81 40.79
C VAL A 190 -16.16 13.84 41.92
N ALA A 191 -14.93 13.37 41.70
CA ALA A 191 -13.87 13.39 42.71
C ALA A 191 -13.42 14.82 43.06
N VAL A 192 -13.30 15.71 42.07
CA VAL A 192 -12.92 17.12 42.31
C VAL A 192 -14.01 17.88 43.07
N MET A 193 -15.29 17.63 42.77
CA MET A 193 -16.40 18.27 43.51
C MET A 193 -16.48 17.82 44.98
N TRP A 194 -16.11 16.57 45.28
CA TRP A 194 -16.12 16.04 46.66
C TRP A 194 -14.98 16.64 47.51
N VAL A 195 -13.78 16.83 46.93
CA VAL A 195 -12.63 17.43 47.62
C VAL A 195 -12.85 18.91 47.93
N ILE A 196 -13.53 19.66 47.06
CA ILE A 196 -13.86 21.08 47.32
C ILE A 196 -14.88 21.21 48.47
N LYS A 197 -15.84 20.30 48.56
CA LYS A 197 -16.88 20.34 49.62
C LYS A 197 -16.33 19.96 51.01
N LEU A 198 -15.27 19.17 51.08
CA LEU A 198 -14.60 18.79 52.34
C LEU A 198 -13.69 19.87 52.93
N LYS A 199 -13.22 20.85 52.12
CA LYS A 199 -12.38 21.97 52.60
C LYS A 199 -13.18 23.21 53.04
N SER A 200 -14.50 23.20 52.92
CA SER A 200 -15.38 24.34 53.24
C SER A 200 -16.11 24.21 54.60
N LYS A 201 -15.70 23.25 55.44
CA LYS A 201 -16.10 23.14 56.86
C LYS A 201 -14.85 23.23 57.72
#